data_AF-A0A2V7VY17-F1
#
_entry.id   AF-A0A2V7VY17-F1
#
_cell.length_a   1.000
_cell.length_b   1.000
_cell.length_c   1.000
_cell.angle_alpha   90.00
_cell.angle_beta   90.00
_cell.angle_gamma   90.00
#
_symmetry.space_group_name_H-M   'P 1'
#
loop_
_entity.id
_entity.type
_entity.pdbx_description
1 polymer ?
#
loop_
_entity_poly.entity_id
_entity_poly.type
_entity_poly.pdbx_seq_one_letter_code
_entity_poly.pdbx_strand_id
1 'polypeptide(L)'
;MKGKSFAFDGRTISIPDEYFSTGSERKPFKSEFQPRLGFAYDLKGDSKSVVFGGWGKYYDRLFLNSTLDERFRLQFPVYRFSFSPDGSSGVKWDPSYFTIAGLQALIAKGSAHPEIYLLSNNTKPPYSTQYNVGYRQAIGSWLGTASYNVVRGKRGITYVAASGTCCGAFAPGFGAVIINDPVGKSFWYDAQSLTLDRPFTSQAGWGAR
;
A
#
# COMPACT_ATOMS: atom_id res chain seq x y z
N MET A 1 11.57 -11.13 20.97
CA MET A 1 11.32 -11.90 19.73
C MET A 1 12.57 -12.03 18.87
N LYS A 2 13.43 -10.99 18.76
CA LYS A 2 14.73 -11.06 18.07
C LYS A 2 15.58 -12.28 18.46
N GLY A 3 16.19 -12.93 17.47
CA GLY A 3 17.09 -14.09 17.66
C GLY A 3 16.41 -15.35 18.21
N LYS A 4 15.08 -15.38 18.32
CA LYS A 4 14.33 -16.54 18.80
C LYS A 4 13.62 -17.25 17.65
N SER A 5 13.47 -18.55 17.81
CA SER A 5 12.65 -19.41 16.95
C SER A 5 11.48 -19.97 17.75
N PHE A 6 10.35 -20.20 17.09
CA PHE A 6 9.09 -20.64 17.67
C PHE A 6 8.56 -21.84 16.89
N ALA A 7 8.03 -22.85 17.58
CA ALA A 7 7.32 -23.94 16.93
C ALA A 7 5.88 -23.51 16.62
N PHE A 8 5.44 -23.68 15.38
CA PHE A 8 4.09 -23.35 14.93
C PHE A 8 3.70 -24.20 13.72
N ASP A 9 2.53 -24.83 13.76
CA ASP A 9 1.98 -25.65 12.66
C ASP A 9 2.98 -26.68 12.10
N GLY A 10 3.64 -27.42 13.01
CA GLY A 10 4.66 -28.42 12.66
C GLY A 10 5.96 -27.86 12.07
N ARG A 11 6.16 -26.54 12.10
CA ARG A 11 7.33 -25.84 11.54
C ARG A 11 8.03 -25.01 12.61
N THR A 12 9.30 -24.72 12.36
CA THR A 12 10.07 -23.75 13.14
C THR A 12 10.03 -22.40 12.41
N ILE A 13 9.53 -21.37 13.08
CA ILE A 13 9.38 -20.01 12.55
C ILE A 13 10.29 -19.07 13.32
N SER A 14 11.06 -18.24 12.62
CA SER A 14 11.81 -17.13 13.19
C SER A 14 11.48 -15.85 12.44
N ILE A 15 11.49 -14.74 13.15
CA ILE A 15 11.34 -13.42 12.55
C ILE A 15 12.75 -12.91 12.22
N PRO A 16 13.03 -12.55 10.96
CA PRO A 16 14.34 -12.03 10.59
C PRO A 16 14.76 -10.79 11.38
N ASP A 17 16.07 -10.63 11.59
CA ASP A 17 16.61 -9.57 12.44
C ASP A 17 16.34 -8.16 11.89
N GLU A 18 16.12 -8.02 10.58
CA GLU A 18 15.76 -6.73 9.97
C GLU A 18 14.43 -6.17 10.46
N TYR A 19 13.56 -6.94 11.12
CA TYR A 19 12.32 -6.43 11.71
C TYR A 19 12.49 -5.82 13.10
N PHE A 20 13.70 -5.90 13.67
CA PHE A 20 14.00 -5.36 15.00
C PHE A 20 14.99 -4.20 14.88
N SER A 21 14.51 -2.98 15.12
CA SER A 21 15.33 -1.76 15.11
C SER A 21 15.75 -1.37 16.53
N THR A 22 16.98 -0.88 16.69
CA THR A 22 17.46 -0.16 17.88
C THR A 22 17.21 1.35 17.79
N GLY A 23 16.55 1.82 16.73
CA GLY A 23 16.28 3.24 16.45
C GLY A 23 17.31 3.91 15.55
N SER A 24 18.33 3.18 15.07
CA SER A 24 19.43 3.74 14.26
C SER A 24 19.53 3.17 12.84
N GLU A 25 18.82 2.07 12.57
CA GLU A 25 18.92 1.31 11.31
C GLU A 25 18.05 1.90 10.20
N ARG A 26 16.90 2.49 10.54
CA ARG A 26 15.93 3.05 9.59
C ARG A 26 16.29 4.48 9.20
N LYS A 27 17.37 4.63 8.44
CA LYS A 27 17.84 5.94 7.97
C LYS A 27 16.87 6.54 6.92
N PRO A 28 16.66 7.87 6.92
CA PRO A 28 15.89 8.52 5.86
C PRO A 28 16.44 8.17 4.47
N PHE A 29 15.56 7.72 3.58
CA PHE A 29 15.94 7.37 2.22
C PHE A 29 16.19 8.66 1.41
N LYS A 30 17.44 8.90 0.97
CA LYS A 30 17.83 10.14 0.28
C LYS A 30 17.97 9.99 -1.25
N SER A 31 17.83 8.78 -1.78
CA SER A 31 18.09 8.49 -3.21
C SER A 31 16.83 8.64 -4.09
N GLU A 32 16.08 9.71 -3.90
CA GLU A 32 14.80 9.98 -4.56
C GLU A 32 14.93 10.89 -5.79
N PHE A 33 15.85 10.57 -6.69
CA PHE A 33 15.98 11.32 -7.95
C PHE A 33 14.77 11.04 -8.88
N GLN A 34 14.03 12.11 -9.23
CA GLN A 34 12.76 12.08 -9.97
C GLN A 34 12.86 12.78 -11.34
N PRO A 35 13.57 12.19 -12.31
CA PRO A 35 13.66 12.76 -13.65
C PRO A 35 12.30 12.75 -14.35
N ARG A 36 12.07 13.77 -15.17
CA ARG A 36 10.89 13.94 -16.01
C ARG A 36 11.34 14.48 -17.35
N LEU A 37 10.98 13.76 -18.40
CA LEU A 37 11.29 14.11 -19.79
C LEU A 37 9.99 14.11 -20.58
N GLY A 38 9.84 15.08 -21.45
CA GLY A 38 8.66 15.22 -22.30
C GLY A 38 9.08 15.74 -23.67
N PHE A 39 8.27 15.42 -24.68
CA PHE A 39 8.44 15.95 -26.02
C PHE A 39 7.08 16.30 -26.63
N ALA A 40 7.11 17.23 -27.57
CA ALA A 40 6.02 17.51 -28.48
C ALA A 40 6.64 17.87 -29.84
N TYR A 41 6.09 17.33 -30.91
CA TYR A 41 6.59 17.53 -32.26
C TYR A 41 5.42 17.78 -33.20
N ASP A 42 5.47 18.93 -33.86
CA ASP A 42 4.55 19.34 -34.90
C ASP A 42 5.01 18.75 -36.24
N LEU A 43 4.21 17.86 -36.81
CA LEU A 43 4.56 17.10 -38.00
C LEU A 43 4.64 17.97 -39.27
N LYS A 44 3.96 19.11 -39.29
CA LYS A 44 3.81 19.95 -40.49
C LYS A 44 4.25 21.40 -40.28
N GLY A 45 4.53 21.80 -39.04
CA GLY A 45 4.85 23.18 -38.68
C GLY A 45 3.62 24.10 -38.65
N ASP A 46 2.41 23.53 -38.73
CA ASP A 46 1.13 24.27 -38.72
C ASP A 46 0.35 24.12 -37.41
N SER A 47 0.94 23.42 -36.43
CA SER A 47 0.41 23.09 -35.10
C SER A 47 -0.88 22.30 -35.09
N LYS A 48 -1.27 21.70 -36.22
CA LYS A 48 -2.52 20.92 -36.34
C LYS A 48 -2.30 19.44 -36.10
N SER A 49 -1.11 18.93 -36.39
CA SER A 49 -0.76 17.51 -36.28
C SER A 49 0.42 17.36 -35.32
N VAL A 50 0.15 17.04 -34.05
CA VAL A 50 1.17 17.02 -33.00
C VAL A 50 1.29 15.63 -32.40
N VAL A 51 2.50 15.08 -32.39
CA VAL A 51 2.84 13.90 -31.58
C VAL A 51 3.45 14.39 -30.28
N PHE A 52 3.01 13.85 -29.15
CA PHE A 52 3.52 14.22 -27.84
C PHE A 52 3.72 12.98 -26.98
N GLY A 53 4.53 13.14 -25.94
CA GLY A 53 4.74 12.07 -24.98
C GLY A 53 5.70 12.46 -23.90
N GLY A 54 5.94 11.54 -22.99
CA GLY A 54 6.81 11.76 -21.87
C GLY A 54 7.08 10.51 -21.07
N TRP A 55 8.05 10.64 -20.19
CA TRP A 55 8.47 9.64 -19.24
C TRP A 55 8.86 10.34 -17.93
N GLY A 56 8.43 9.79 -16.81
CA GLY A 56 8.78 10.33 -15.51
C GLY A 56 8.85 9.27 -14.43
N LYS A 57 9.70 9.50 -13.44
CA LYS A 57 9.77 8.73 -12.20
C LYS A 57 9.29 9.58 -11.03
N TYR A 58 8.41 9.01 -10.22
CA TYR A 58 7.72 9.68 -9.12
C TYR A 58 7.89 8.83 -7.87
N TYR A 59 8.59 9.35 -6.86
CA TYR A 59 8.63 8.72 -5.53
C TYR A 59 7.46 9.25 -4.71
N ASP A 60 6.92 8.38 -3.86
CA ASP A 60 5.89 8.74 -2.90
C ASP A 60 6.36 8.32 -1.49
N ARG A 61 5.80 8.96 -0.47
CA ARG A 61 6.07 8.64 0.92
C ARG A 61 5.36 7.35 1.33
N LEU A 62 5.87 6.70 2.37
CA LEU A 62 5.12 5.66 3.07
C LEU A 62 3.96 6.31 3.85
N PHE A 63 2.82 5.61 3.91
CA PHE A 63 1.70 6.05 4.73
C PHE A 63 2.13 6.12 6.20
N LEU A 64 1.80 7.24 6.85
CA LEU A 64 2.21 7.50 8.23
C LEU A 64 1.80 6.36 9.18
N ASN A 65 0.61 5.78 8.97
CA ASN A 65 0.11 4.68 9.78
C ASN A 65 1.08 3.48 9.80
N SER A 66 1.64 3.12 8.64
CA SER A 66 2.57 1.99 8.53
C SER A 66 3.89 2.23 9.27
N THR A 67 4.33 3.49 9.39
CA THR A 67 5.55 3.85 10.12
C THR A 67 5.32 4.04 11.62
N LEU A 68 4.09 4.34 12.03
CA LEU A 68 3.73 4.56 13.44
C LEU A 68 3.22 3.29 14.12
N ASP A 69 2.60 2.38 13.38
CA ASP A 69 1.94 1.19 13.91
C ASP A 69 2.85 0.39 14.86
N GLU A 70 4.09 0.14 14.47
CA GLU A 70 5.05 -0.62 15.30
C GLU A 70 5.28 0.01 16.69
N ARG A 71 5.20 1.35 16.80
CA ARG A 71 5.40 2.08 18.06
C ARG A 71 4.12 2.31 18.84
N PHE A 72 3.02 2.59 18.16
CA PHE A 72 1.80 3.13 18.78
C PHE A 72 0.64 2.14 18.84
N ARG A 73 0.64 1.08 18.02
CA ARG A 73 -0.51 0.17 17.92
C ARG A 73 -0.77 -0.64 19.19
N LEU A 74 0.25 -0.80 20.04
CA LEU A 74 0.11 -1.42 21.36
C LEU A 74 -0.40 -0.47 22.45
N GLN A 75 -0.54 0.84 22.18
CA GLN A 75 -1.19 1.77 23.12
C GLN A 75 -2.71 1.56 23.14
N PHE A 76 -3.29 1.23 21.99
CA PHE A 76 -4.70 0.89 21.83
C PHE A 76 -4.84 -0.47 21.11
N PRO A 77 -4.47 -1.57 21.79
CA PRO A 77 -4.42 -2.88 21.18
C PRO A 77 -5.82 -3.38 20.78
N VAL A 78 -5.88 -4.03 19.62
CA VAL A 78 -7.06 -4.78 19.18
C VAL A 78 -6.90 -6.23 19.65
N TYR A 79 -7.88 -6.72 20.37
CA TYR A 79 -7.96 -8.12 20.80
C TYR A 79 -9.00 -8.86 19.96
N ARG A 80 -8.66 -10.08 19.56
CA ARG A 80 -9.58 -10.99 18.89
C ARG A 80 -9.96 -12.12 19.84
N PHE A 81 -11.25 -12.27 20.08
CA PHE A 81 -11.81 -13.38 20.85
C PHE A 81 -12.48 -14.36 19.88
N SER A 82 -12.13 -15.64 20.00
CA SER A 82 -12.82 -16.72 19.29
C SER A 82 -13.72 -17.43 20.30
N PHE A 83 -15.03 -17.23 20.19
CA PHE A 83 -16.01 -17.85 21.06
C PHE A 83 -16.51 -19.17 20.49
N SER A 84 -16.78 -20.13 21.37
CA SER A 84 -17.46 -21.38 21.04
C SER A 84 -18.55 -21.68 22.10
N PRO A 85 -19.64 -22.39 21.74
CA PRO A 85 -20.71 -22.68 22.70
C PRO A 85 -20.25 -23.49 23.92
N ASP A 86 -19.29 -24.40 23.71
CA ASP A 86 -18.80 -25.36 24.71
C ASP A 86 -17.37 -25.09 25.18
N GLY A 87 -16.62 -24.21 24.51
CA GLY A 87 -15.21 -23.96 24.79
C GLY A 87 -14.25 -24.88 24.01
N SER A 88 -14.74 -25.73 23.10
CA SER A 88 -13.92 -26.71 22.38
C SER A 88 -12.93 -26.07 21.38
N SER A 89 -13.27 -24.91 20.81
CA SER A 89 -12.47 -24.20 19.81
C SER A 89 -12.18 -22.74 20.20
N GLY A 90 -12.04 -22.46 21.50
CA GLY A 90 -11.69 -21.14 22.02
C GLY A 90 -12.32 -20.85 23.37
N VAL A 91 -12.75 -19.61 23.59
CA VAL A 91 -13.40 -19.20 24.83
C VAL A 91 -14.84 -19.68 24.83
N LYS A 92 -15.25 -20.42 25.88
CA LYS A 92 -16.66 -20.77 26.07
C LYS A 92 -17.50 -19.50 26.21
N TRP A 93 -18.55 -19.36 25.42
CA TRP A 93 -19.44 -18.20 25.49
C TRP A 93 -20.05 -18.04 26.90
N ASP A 94 -20.06 -16.80 27.41
CA ASP A 94 -20.68 -16.42 28.67
C ASP A 94 -21.35 -15.03 28.53
N PRO A 95 -22.57 -14.81 29.04
CA PRO A 95 -23.25 -13.52 28.95
C PRO A 95 -22.49 -12.32 29.55
N SER A 96 -21.56 -12.53 30.48
CA SER A 96 -20.74 -11.45 31.05
C SER A 96 -19.91 -10.69 30.00
N TYR A 97 -19.64 -11.30 28.84
CA TYR A 97 -18.92 -10.69 27.73
C TYR A 97 -19.71 -9.58 27.00
N PHE A 98 -20.99 -9.37 27.32
CA PHE A 98 -21.73 -8.17 26.92
C PHE A 98 -21.22 -6.89 27.61
N THR A 99 -20.32 -7.00 28.59
CA THR A 99 -19.74 -5.87 29.32
C THR A 99 -18.25 -5.73 29.06
N ILE A 100 -17.73 -4.49 29.15
CA ILE A 100 -16.28 -4.22 29.07
C ILE A 100 -15.52 -5.01 30.13
N ALA A 101 -16.03 -5.08 31.36
CA ALA A 101 -15.39 -5.80 32.46
C ALA A 101 -15.25 -7.31 32.17
N GLY A 102 -16.27 -7.94 31.58
CA GLY A 102 -16.19 -9.35 31.17
C GLY A 102 -15.13 -9.60 30.11
N LEU A 103 -15.01 -8.72 29.11
CA LEU A 103 -13.97 -8.80 28.08
C LEU A 103 -12.57 -8.54 28.65
N GLN A 104 -12.42 -7.58 29.56
CA GLN A 104 -11.15 -7.31 30.25
C GLN A 104 -10.71 -8.48 31.11
N ALA A 105 -11.64 -9.21 31.74
CA ALA A 105 -11.33 -10.42 32.47
C ALA A 105 -10.78 -11.54 31.56
N LEU A 106 -11.23 -11.64 30.30
CA LEU A 106 -10.64 -12.56 29.33
C LEU A 106 -9.21 -12.19 28.95
N ILE A 107 -8.94 -10.89 28.76
CA ILE A 107 -7.58 -10.39 28.50
C ILE A 107 -6.67 -10.69 29.69
N ALA A 108 -7.12 -10.41 30.91
CA ALA A 108 -6.37 -10.68 32.14
C ALA A 108 -6.07 -12.18 32.34
N LYS A 109 -6.96 -13.07 31.87
CA LYS A 109 -6.76 -14.53 31.85
C LYS A 109 -5.85 -15.01 30.71
N GLY A 110 -5.40 -14.12 29.83
CA GLY A 110 -4.58 -14.48 28.66
C GLY A 110 -5.36 -15.17 27.55
N SER A 111 -6.68 -15.07 27.53
CA SER A 111 -7.53 -15.71 26.50
C SER A 111 -7.48 -14.99 25.15
N ALA A 112 -6.91 -13.80 25.09
CA ALA A 112 -6.62 -13.07 23.87
C ALA A 112 -5.34 -12.26 24.04
N HIS A 113 -4.61 -12.09 22.95
CA HIS A 113 -3.37 -11.34 22.91
C HIS A 113 -3.42 -10.29 21.79
N PRO A 114 -2.73 -9.15 21.96
CA PRO A 114 -2.69 -8.13 20.93
C PRO A 114 -1.89 -8.61 19.72
N GLU A 115 -2.30 -8.17 18.53
CA GLU A 115 -1.47 -8.32 17.33
C GLU A 115 -0.28 -7.36 17.36
N ILE A 116 0.81 -7.74 16.72
CA ILE A 116 1.97 -6.87 16.54
C ILE A 116 2.28 -6.69 15.06
N TYR A 117 2.62 -5.46 14.69
CA TYR A 117 3.02 -5.07 13.34
C TYR A 117 4.49 -4.66 13.37
N LEU A 118 5.31 -5.32 12.58
CA LEU A 118 6.74 -5.03 12.49
C LEU A 118 7.09 -4.49 11.11
N LEU A 119 7.89 -3.43 11.10
CA LEU A 119 8.42 -2.83 9.89
C LEU A 119 9.87 -3.29 9.67
N SER A 120 10.17 -3.78 8.47
CA SER A 120 11.54 -4.12 8.08
C SER A 120 12.39 -2.85 8.00
N ASN A 121 13.61 -2.94 8.51
CA ASN A 121 14.65 -1.91 8.43
C ASN A 121 15.04 -1.59 6.98
N ASN A 122 14.75 -2.50 6.05
CA ASN A 122 15.05 -2.37 4.63
C ASN A 122 13.89 -1.80 3.80
N THR A 123 12.77 -1.44 4.44
CA THR A 123 11.60 -0.87 3.76
C THR A 123 11.97 0.44 3.08
N LYS A 124 11.70 0.54 1.78
CA LYS A 124 11.99 1.72 0.96
C LYS A 124 10.69 2.39 0.51
N PRO A 125 10.70 3.70 0.24
CA PRO A 125 9.54 4.40 -0.28
C PRO A 125 9.07 3.84 -1.64
N PRO A 126 7.75 3.78 -1.87
CA PRO A 126 7.17 3.41 -3.15
C PRO A 126 7.57 4.39 -4.25
N TYR A 127 7.55 3.92 -5.49
CA TYR A 127 7.67 4.79 -6.64
C TYR A 127 6.83 4.28 -7.82
N SER A 128 6.51 5.19 -8.72
CA SER A 128 5.95 4.86 -10.02
C SER A 128 6.83 5.40 -11.14
N THR A 129 6.85 4.67 -12.24
CA THR A 129 7.32 5.17 -13.53
C THR A 129 6.12 5.30 -14.44
N GLN A 130 5.96 6.47 -15.03
CA GLN A 130 4.85 6.79 -15.91
C GLN A 130 5.39 7.15 -17.29
N TYR A 131 4.73 6.67 -18.33
CA TYR A 131 5.04 7.06 -19.70
C TYR A 131 3.76 7.17 -20.50
N ASN A 132 3.76 8.10 -21.44
CA ASN A 132 2.67 8.28 -22.37
C ASN A 132 3.19 8.63 -23.77
N VAL A 133 2.39 8.25 -24.76
CA VAL A 133 2.55 8.71 -26.13
C VAL A 133 1.17 9.01 -26.68
N GLY A 134 1.05 10.09 -27.44
CA GLY A 134 -0.21 10.51 -28.00
C GLY A 134 -0.05 11.30 -29.29
N TYR A 135 -1.15 11.35 -30.01
CA TYR A 135 -1.31 12.10 -31.23
C TYR A 135 -2.52 13.00 -31.10
N ARG A 136 -2.35 14.26 -31.47
CA ARG A 136 -3.38 15.29 -31.48
C ARG A 136 -3.55 15.83 -32.89
N GLN A 137 -4.81 15.94 -33.33
CA GLN A 137 -5.17 16.41 -34.65
C GLN A 137 -6.29 17.45 -34.58
N ALA A 138 -6.09 18.60 -35.24
CA ALA A 138 -7.16 19.53 -35.55
C ALA A 138 -7.97 19.01 -36.75
N ILE A 139 -9.28 18.88 -36.58
CA ILE A 139 -10.24 18.34 -37.57
C ILE A 139 -11.35 19.36 -37.75
N GLY A 140 -11.16 20.31 -38.66
CA GLY A 140 -12.09 21.44 -38.82
C GLY A 140 -12.16 22.27 -37.54
N SER A 141 -13.33 22.34 -36.91
CA SER A 141 -13.55 23.02 -35.61
C SER A 141 -13.38 22.10 -34.39
N TRP A 142 -12.99 20.84 -34.60
CA TRP A 142 -12.77 19.87 -33.54
C TRP A 142 -11.28 19.63 -33.31
N LEU A 143 -10.96 19.17 -32.10
CA LEU A 143 -9.66 18.70 -31.69
C LEU A 143 -9.78 17.26 -31.22
N GLY A 144 -9.16 16.34 -31.95
CA GLY A 144 -9.05 14.94 -31.58
C GLY A 144 -7.72 14.64 -30.90
N THR A 145 -7.74 13.85 -29.82
CA THR A 145 -6.54 13.30 -29.20
C THR A 145 -6.71 11.81 -29.00
N ALA A 146 -5.74 11.02 -29.45
CA ALA A 146 -5.59 9.61 -29.11
C ALA A 146 -4.28 9.42 -28.36
N SER A 147 -4.28 8.66 -27.25
CA SER A 147 -3.06 8.41 -26.49
C SER A 147 -3.05 7.06 -25.81
N TYR A 148 -1.83 6.57 -25.55
CA TYR A 148 -1.54 5.40 -24.74
C TYR A 148 -0.79 5.83 -23.49
N ASN A 149 -1.30 5.47 -22.33
CA ASN A 149 -0.81 5.89 -21.03
C ASN A 149 -0.47 4.67 -20.20
N VAL A 150 0.68 4.70 -19.55
CA VAL A 150 1.19 3.56 -18.81
C VAL A 150 1.77 3.96 -17.48
N VAL A 151 1.42 3.19 -16.45
CA VAL A 151 1.96 3.34 -15.10
C VAL A 151 2.55 2.00 -14.65
N ARG A 152 3.73 2.06 -14.04
CA ARG A 152 4.41 0.93 -13.39
C ARG A 152 4.73 1.34 -11.97
N GLY A 153 4.00 0.80 -11.00
CA GLY A 153 4.24 1.01 -9.57
C GLY A 153 5.13 -0.07 -8.97
N LYS A 154 6.03 0.30 -8.08
CA LYS A 154 6.97 -0.60 -7.39
C LYS A 154 7.08 -0.23 -5.91
N ARG A 155 7.41 -1.24 -5.09
CA ARG A 155 7.61 -1.12 -3.63
C ARG A 155 6.36 -0.62 -2.89
N GLY A 156 5.18 -1.00 -3.36
CA GLY A 156 3.94 -0.73 -2.64
C GLY A 156 3.93 -1.44 -1.30
N ILE A 157 3.70 -0.71 -0.20
CA ILE A 157 3.68 -1.31 1.13
C ILE A 157 2.54 -2.33 1.25
N THR A 158 2.84 -3.49 1.83
CA THR A 158 1.85 -4.50 2.17
C THR A 158 2.31 -5.25 3.41
N TYR A 159 1.34 -5.77 4.15
CA TYR A 159 1.57 -6.60 5.32
C TYR A 159 1.15 -8.04 5.06
N VAL A 160 1.87 -8.97 5.64
CA VAL A 160 1.64 -10.42 5.58
C VAL A 160 1.83 -11.02 6.97
N ALA A 161 1.21 -12.18 7.22
CA ALA A 161 1.46 -12.91 8.46
C ALA A 161 2.89 -13.45 8.43
N ALA A 162 3.66 -13.22 9.50
CA ALA A 162 5.03 -13.70 9.64
C ALA A 162 5.10 -15.25 9.61
N SER A 163 4.01 -15.91 10.00
CA SER A 163 3.87 -17.37 9.94
C SER A 163 3.67 -17.92 8.53
N GLY A 164 3.41 -17.09 7.52
CA GLY A 164 3.04 -17.50 6.16
C GLY A 164 1.59 -18.03 6.03
N THR A 165 0.97 -18.45 7.12
CA THR A 165 -0.47 -18.73 7.24
C THR A 165 -1.15 -17.60 8.01
N CYS A 166 -2.41 -17.26 7.67
CA CYS A 166 -3.05 -16.13 8.35
C CYS A 166 -3.16 -16.37 9.86
N CYS A 167 -2.91 -15.29 10.59
CA CYS A 167 -3.53 -15.07 11.89
C CYS A 167 -3.01 -15.98 13.03
N GLY A 168 -1.86 -16.64 12.83
CA GLY A 168 -1.27 -17.57 13.80
C GLY A 168 -0.55 -16.88 14.97
N ALA A 169 -0.86 -17.31 16.20
CA ALA A 169 -0.14 -16.90 17.39
C ALA A 169 1.02 -17.88 17.67
N PHE A 170 2.25 -17.45 17.41
CA PHE A 170 3.46 -18.24 17.66
C PHE A 170 4.45 -17.54 18.59
N ALA A 171 4.37 -16.22 18.72
CA ALA A 171 5.20 -15.44 19.62
C ALA A 171 4.50 -15.29 20.98
N PRO A 172 5.14 -15.69 22.10
CA PRO A 172 4.54 -15.58 23.43
C PRO A 172 4.08 -14.15 23.75
N GLY A 173 2.85 -14.03 24.25
CA GLY A 173 2.24 -12.74 24.64
C GLY A 173 1.65 -11.94 23.46
N PHE A 174 1.73 -12.45 22.24
CA PHE A 174 1.16 -11.82 21.06
C PHE A 174 0.20 -12.76 20.32
N GLY A 175 -0.80 -12.16 19.67
CA GLY A 175 -1.64 -12.83 18.70
C GLY A 175 -0.89 -12.98 17.37
N ALA A 176 -1.55 -12.62 16.27
CA ALA A 176 -0.90 -12.63 14.97
C ALA A 176 0.32 -11.69 14.95
N VAL A 177 1.45 -12.20 14.49
CA VAL A 177 2.61 -11.38 14.13
C VAL A 177 2.52 -11.01 12.66
N ILE A 178 2.41 -9.73 12.40
CA ILE A 178 2.25 -9.16 11.07
C ILE A 178 3.54 -8.42 10.69
N ILE A 179 4.09 -8.72 9.53
CA ILE A 179 5.33 -8.12 9.02
C ILE A 179 5.04 -7.46 7.68
N ASN A 180 5.68 -6.33 7.37
CA ASN A 180 5.59 -5.80 6.02
C ASN A 180 6.50 -6.58 5.06
N ASP A 181 6.10 -6.70 3.80
CA ASP A 181 7.01 -7.17 2.75
C ASP A 181 7.96 -6.02 2.36
N PRO A 182 9.29 -6.17 2.55
CA PRO A 182 10.27 -5.13 2.21
C PRO A 182 10.50 -4.99 0.70
N VAL A 183 10.16 -6.00 -0.10
CA VAL A 183 10.17 -5.92 -1.57
C VAL A 183 8.98 -5.12 -2.06
N GLY A 184 7.82 -5.39 -1.44
CA GLY A 184 6.56 -4.69 -1.67
C GLY A 184 5.87 -5.09 -2.97
N LYS A 185 4.63 -4.62 -3.11
CA LYS A 185 3.76 -4.88 -4.26
C LYS A 185 4.23 -4.14 -5.51
N SER A 186 4.02 -4.77 -6.65
CA SER A 186 4.10 -4.14 -7.97
C SER A 186 2.70 -3.88 -8.50
N PHE A 187 2.50 -2.74 -9.17
CA PHE A 187 1.25 -2.38 -9.83
C PHE A 187 1.52 -2.04 -11.29
N TRP A 188 0.54 -2.28 -12.15
CA TRP A 188 0.60 -1.93 -13.56
C TRP A 188 -0.74 -1.39 -14.01
N TYR A 189 -0.70 -0.43 -14.93
CA TYR A 189 -1.85 0.13 -15.60
C TYR A 189 -1.45 0.51 -17.02
N ASP A 190 -2.31 0.19 -17.97
CA ASP A 190 -2.15 0.46 -19.38
C ASP A 190 -3.51 0.90 -19.91
N ALA A 191 -3.58 2.06 -20.55
CA ALA A 191 -4.84 2.58 -21.06
C ALA A 191 -4.68 3.32 -22.38
N GLN A 192 -5.64 3.08 -23.25
CA GLN A 192 -5.85 3.86 -24.47
C GLN A 192 -6.97 4.86 -24.19
N SER A 193 -6.77 6.12 -24.56
CA SER A 193 -7.77 7.17 -24.42
C SER A 193 -7.99 7.88 -25.74
N LEU A 194 -9.26 8.18 -26.02
CA LEU A 194 -9.71 9.00 -27.14
C LEU A 194 -10.53 10.16 -26.58
N THR A 195 -10.17 11.38 -26.99
CA THR A 195 -10.88 12.60 -26.63
C THR A 195 -11.21 13.38 -27.89
N LEU A 196 -12.43 13.91 -27.97
CA LEU A 196 -12.88 14.82 -29.01
C LEU A 196 -13.43 16.08 -28.33
N ASP A 197 -12.71 17.18 -28.48
CA ASP A 197 -13.11 18.48 -27.93
C ASP A 197 -13.54 19.39 -29.07
N ARG A 198 -14.62 20.15 -28.87
CA ARG A 198 -14.98 21.29 -29.72
C ARG A 198 -14.72 22.56 -28.95
N PRO A 199 -13.60 23.26 -29.19
CA PRO A 199 -13.31 24.52 -28.51
C PRO A 199 -14.44 25.52 -28.68
N PHE A 200 -14.72 26.30 -27.63
CA PHE A 200 -15.71 27.36 -27.70
C PHE A 200 -15.34 28.37 -28.78
N THR A 201 -16.34 28.76 -29.58
CA THR A 201 -16.26 29.94 -30.43
C THR A 201 -17.50 30.81 -30.17
N SER A 202 -17.37 32.12 -30.35
CA SER A 202 -18.51 33.06 -30.23
C SER A 202 -19.69 32.73 -31.15
N GLN A 203 -19.44 31.95 -32.20
CA GLN A 203 -20.42 31.49 -33.19
C GLN A 203 -21.03 30.12 -32.86
N ALA A 204 -20.48 29.37 -31.89
CA ALA A 204 -20.86 27.97 -31.63
C ALA A 204 -22.16 27.82 -30.80
N GLY A 205 -22.65 28.88 -30.15
CA GLY A 205 -23.92 28.89 -29.41
C GLY A 205 -23.99 28.00 -28.15
N TRP A 206 -22.94 27.24 -27.82
CA TRP A 206 -22.87 26.33 -26.68
C TRP A 206 -21.49 26.43 -25.98
N GLY A 207 -21.46 26.43 -24.64
CA GLY A 207 -20.26 26.57 -23.78
C GLY A 207 -20.32 27.80 -22.86
N ALA A 208 -19.81 27.69 -21.63
CA ALA A 208 -19.82 28.78 -20.64
C ALA A 208 -18.81 29.90 -21.02
N ARG A 209 -19.22 31.16 -20.80
CA ARG A 209 -18.38 32.36 -20.99
C ARG A 209 -17.31 32.48 -19.92
#